data_AF-A0A954XLD0-F1
#
_entry.id   AF-A0A954XLD0-F1
#
_cell.length_a   1.000
_cell.length_b   1.000
_cell.length_c   1.000
_cell.angle_alpha   90.00
_cell.angle_beta   90.00
_cell.angle_gamma   90.00
#
_symmetry.space_group_name_H-M   'P 1'
#
loop_
_entity.id
_entity.type
_entity.pdbx_description
1 polymer ?
#
loop_
_entity_poly.entity_id
_entity_poly.type
_entity_poly.pdbx_seq_one_letter_code
_entity_poly.pdbx_strand_id
1 'polypeptide(L)'
;FVNRGKITGKPVEDLASDPLPDGALEEVYGGPLRTNHTENFIDAMKSRKQPISDVWSHNRMLEICHLSNIAMRLGRELNWDADKREIVGDDQANSFLTRENRKGYEINM
;
A
#
# COMPACT_ATOMS: atom_id res chain seq x y z
N PHE A 1 7.05 7.39 17.79
CA PHE A 1 5.68 7.94 17.79
C PHE A 1 5.52 8.71 16.51
N VAL A 2 4.49 8.37 15.72
CA VAL A 2 4.28 8.96 14.40
C VAL A 2 2.93 9.69 14.42
N ASN A 3 2.92 10.94 13.97
CA ASN A 3 1.71 11.72 13.74
C ASN A 3 1.85 12.55 12.46
N ARG A 4 0.82 13.33 12.13
CA ARG A 4 0.78 14.13 10.89
C ARG A 4 1.86 15.22 10.76
N GLY A 5 2.55 15.59 11.85
CA GLY A 5 3.59 16.61 11.86
C GLY A 5 4.95 16.14 12.35
N LYS A 6 5.08 14.88 12.79
CA LYS A 6 6.31 14.34 13.36
C LYS A 6 6.40 12.85 13.13
N ILE A 7 7.52 12.42 12.55
CA ILE A 7 7.92 11.02 12.48
C ILE A 7 9.06 10.84 13.46
N THR A 8 8.93 9.90 14.40
CA THR A 8 10.00 9.56 15.35
C THR A 8 10.14 8.07 15.51
N GLY A 9 11.35 7.65 15.87
CA GLY A 9 11.71 6.26 16.17
C GLY A 9 13.09 5.95 15.61
N LYS A 10 13.58 4.76 15.95
CA LYS A 10 14.91 4.28 15.57
C LYS A 10 15.26 4.48 14.08
N PRO A 11 14.39 4.15 13.11
CA PRO A 11 14.71 4.38 11.69
C PRO A 11 14.97 5.86 11.34
N VAL A 12 14.30 6.79 12.01
CA VAL A 12 14.52 8.24 11.78
C VAL A 12 15.81 8.71 12.46
N GLU A 13 16.11 8.18 13.64
CA GLU A 13 17.31 8.49 14.40
C GLU A 13 18.57 7.99 13.66
N ASP A 14 18.50 6.79 13.09
CA ASP A 14 19.61 6.15 12.37
C ASP A 14 20.01 6.94 11.10
N LEU A 15 19.11 7.74 10.51
CA LEU A 15 19.40 8.61 9.35
C LEU A 15 20.52 9.63 9.59
N ALA A 16 20.82 9.97 10.85
CA ALA A 16 21.92 10.88 11.17
C ALA A 16 23.30 10.27 10.86
N SER A 17 23.43 8.96 11.00
CA SER A 17 24.66 8.20 10.75
C SER A 17 24.63 7.41 9.44
N ASP A 18 23.43 7.06 8.98
CA ASP A 18 23.19 6.26 7.78
C ASP A 18 22.12 6.98 6.92
N PRO A 19 22.49 8.08 6.24
CA PRO A 19 21.55 8.85 5.45
C PRO A 19 21.05 8.05 4.25
N LEU A 20 19.85 8.37 3.78
CA LEU A 20 19.35 7.82 2.53
C LEU A 20 20.32 8.19 1.38
N PRO A 21 20.47 7.31 0.37
CA PRO A 21 21.21 7.65 -0.83
C PRO A 21 20.69 8.93 -1.49
N ASP A 22 21.59 9.67 -2.14
CA ASP A 22 21.20 10.83 -2.94
C ASP A 22 20.16 10.43 -3.99
N GLY A 23 19.06 11.18 -4.07
CA GLY A 23 17.98 10.92 -5.02
C GLY A 23 17.00 9.81 -4.63
N ALA A 24 17.15 9.19 -3.45
CA ALA A 24 16.27 8.10 -3.01
C ALA A 24 14.79 8.51 -2.95
N LEU A 25 14.50 9.77 -2.61
CA LEU A 25 13.12 10.26 -2.58
C LEU A 25 12.53 10.37 -3.98
N GLU A 26 13.28 10.91 -4.93
CA GLU A 26 12.88 11.03 -6.34
C GLU A 26 12.68 9.65 -6.98
N GLU A 27 13.53 8.68 -6.63
CA GLU A 27 13.39 7.29 -7.08
C GLU A 27 12.07 6.68 -6.59
N VAL A 28 11.79 6.79 -5.28
CA VAL A 28 10.54 6.28 -4.68
C VAL A 28 9.30 6.99 -5.25
N TYR A 29 9.40 8.30 -5.52
CA TYR A 29 8.28 9.10 -6.02
C TYR A 29 8.16 9.07 -7.55
N GLY A 30 9.10 8.43 -8.27
CA GLY A 30 9.08 8.30 -9.72
C GLY A 30 9.27 9.62 -10.47
N GLY A 31 9.92 10.62 -9.86
CA GLY A 31 10.14 11.92 -10.46
C GLY A 31 10.32 13.06 -9.45
N PRO A 32 10.21 14.32 -9.91
CA PRO A 32 10.38 15.49 -9.05
C PRO A 32 9.39 15.48 -7.89
N LEU A 33 9.90 15.73 -6.69
CA LEU A 33 9.10 15.81 -5.48
C LEU A 33 8.05 16.92 -5.62
N ARG A 34 6.77 16.53 -5.60
CA ARG A 34 5.64 17.47 -5.59
C ARG A 34 5.19 17.69 -4.15
N THR A 35 5.02 18.94 -3.76
CA THR A 35 4.59 19.31 -2.40
C THR A 35 3.07 19.18 -2.21
N ASN A 36 2.30 19.08 -3.31
CA ASN A 36 0.84 19.01 -3.27
C ASN A 36 0.29 17.82 -4.08
N HIS A 37 -0.50 16.98 -3.41
CA HIS A 37 -1.09 15.77 -3.98
C HIS A 37 -2.13 16.07 -5.07
N THR A 38 -3.00 17.07 -4.86
CA THR A 38 -4.03 17.47 -5.82
C THR A 38 -3.40 18.05 -7.09
N GLU A 39 -2.36 18.86 -6.94
CA GLU A 39 -1.61 19.40 -8.07
C GLU A 39 -0.96 18.28 -8.90
N ASN A 40 -0.30 17.32 -8.25
CA ASN A 40 0.28 16.16 -8.94
C ASN A 40 -0.78 15.39 -9.76
N PHE A 41 -1.96 15.16 -9.18
CA PHE A 41 -3.04 14.50 -9.88
C PHE A 41 -3.54 15.29 -11.11
N ILE A 42 -3.73 16.60 -10.97
CA ILE A 42 -4.16 17.47 -12.08
C ILE A 42 -3.12 17.49 -13.20
N ASP A 43 -1.84 17.59 -12.85
CA ASP A 43 -0.72 17.55 -13.81
C ASP A 43 -0.64 16.20 -14.53
N ALA A 44 -0.83 15.10 -13.80
CA ALA A 44 -0.89 13.75 -14.36
C ALA A 44 -2.04 13.62 -15.38
N MET A 45 -3.23 14.14 -15.06
CA MET A 45 -4.36 14.17 -15.99
C MET A 45 -4.06 14.96 -17.27
N LYS A 46 -3.47 16.16 -17.13
CA LYS A 46 -3.13 17.03 -18.28
C LYS A 46 -2.07 16.40 -19.17
N SER A 47 -1.03 15.83 -18.55
CA SER A 47 0.12 15.25 -19.26
C SER A 47 -0.09 13.80 -19.70
N ARG A 48 -1.19 13.16 -19.27
CA ARG A 48 -1.48 11.74 -19.49
C ARG A 48 -0.38 10.82 -18.94
N LYS A 49 0.26 11.21 -17.84
CA LYS A 49 1.25 10.41 -17.11
C LYS A 49 0.64 9.82 -15.84
N GLN A 50 1.26 8.77 -15.32
CA GLN A 50 0.87 8.16 -14.05
C GLN A 50 1.16 9.13 -12.89
N PRO A 51 0.21 9.35 -11.96
CA PRO A 51 0.47 10.15 -10.76
C PRO A 51 1.42 9.40 -9.81
N ILE A 52 1.99 10.13 -8.85
CA ILE A 52 2.88 9.57 -7.81
C ILE A 52 2.14 8.50 -6.99
N SER A 53 0.86 8.72 -6.70
CA SER A 53 0.00 7.75 -6.02
C SER A 53 -0.86 7.01 -7.03
N ASP A 54 -0.29 5.98 -7.63
CA ASP A 54 -0.96 5.17 -8.63
C ASP A 54 -1.85 4.06 -8.03
N VAL A 55 -2.73 3.51 -8.85
CA VAL A 55 -3.70 2.50 -8.42
C VAL A 55 -3.05 1.18 -8.00
N TRP A 56 -1.93 0.77 -8.61
CA TRP A 56 -1.34 -0.54 -8.38
C TRP A 56 -0.60 -0.58 -7.05
N SER A 57 0.27 0.41 -6.81
CA SER A 57 0.98 0.56 -5.54
C SER A 57 -0.01 0.69 -4.38
N HIS A 58 -1.09 1.45 -4.57
CA HIS A 58 -2.10 1.64 -3.53
C HIS A 58 -2.95 0.38 -3.31
N ASN A 59 -3.35 -0.34 -4.36
CA ASN A 59 -4.03 -1.61 -4.24
C ASN A 59 -3.18 -2.63 -3.46
N ARG A 60 -1.89 -2.70 -3.77
CA ARG A 60 -0.95 -3.59 -3.06
C ARG A 60 -0.81 -3.22 -1.59
N MET A 61 -0.75 -1.93 -1.27
CA MET A 61 -0.72 -1.47 0.12
C MET A 61 -2.02 -1.81 0.88
N LEU A 62 -3.19 -1.71 0.22
CA LEU A 62 -4.47 -2.04 0.83
C LEU A 62 -4.61 -3.53 1.19
N GLU A 63 -3.94 -4.43 0.47
CA GLU A 63 -3.87 -5.85 0.85
C GLU A 63 -3.36 -6.01 2.27
N ILE A 64 -2.31 -5.27 2.67
CA ILE A 64 -1.73 -5.34 4.01
C ILE A 64 -2.74 -4.91 5.08
N CYS A 65 -3.54 -3.87 4.81
CA CYS A 65 -4.60 -3.43 5.73
C CYS A 65 -5.65 -4.54 5.93
N HIS A 66 -6.05 -5.21 4.85
CA HIS A 66 -7.01 -6.31 4.92
C HIS A 66 -6.42 -7.54 5.63
N LEU A 67 -5.19 -7.94 5.29
CA LEU A 67 -4.49 -9.06 5.93
C LEU A 67 -4.29 -8.82 7.42
N SER A 68 -3.93 -7.60 7.82
CA SER A 68 -3.80 -7.22 9.24
C SER A 68 -5.12 -7.38 9.97
N ASN A 69 -6.23 -6.95 9.37
CA ASN A 69 -7.56 -7.14 9.95
C ASN A 69 -7.93 -8.63 10.07
N ILE A 70 -7.61 -9.45 9.07
CA ILE A 70 -7.87 -10.90 9.11
C ILE A 70 -7.03 -11.55 10.22
N ALA A 71 -5.73 -11.23 10.30
CA ALA A 71 -4.83 -11.73 11.32
C ALA A 71 -5.31 -11.38 12.73
N MET A 72 -5.72 -10.13 12.94
CA MET A 72 -6.30 -9.67 14.21
C MET A 72 -7.59 -10.42 14.55
N ARG A 73 -8.46 -10.66 13.55
CA ARG A 73 -9.75 -11.32 13.75
C ARG A 73 -9.60 -12.81 14.08
N LEU A 74 -8.58 -13.46 13.53
CA LEU A 74 -8.26 -14.87 13.77
C LEU A 74 -7.31 -15.07 14.96
N GLY A 75 -6.67 -14.01 15.44
CA GLY A 75 -5.73 -14.05 16.56
C GLY A 75 -4.42 -14.79 16.25
N ARG A 76 -3.99 -14.79 14.98
CA ARG A 76 -2.79 -15.53 14.52
C ARG A 76 -2.15 -14.87 13.30
N GLU A 77 -0.89 -15.20 13.08
CA GLU A 77 -0.15 -14.79 11.89
C GLU A 77 -0.69 -15.47 10.62
N LEU A 78 -0.45 -14.84 9.46
CA LEU A 78 -0.87 -15.32 8.15
C LEU A 78 0.35 -15.42 7.23
N ASN A 79 0.42 -16.47 6.41
CA ASN A 79 1.41 -16.60 5.35
C ASN A 79 0.80 -16.18 4.00
N TRP A 80 1.21 -15.04 3.46
CA TRP A 80 0.63 -14.44 2.25
C TRP A 80 1.50 -14.71 1.02
N ASP A 81 0.96 -15.39 0.02
CA ASP A 81 1.52 -15.42 -1.32
C ASP A 81 0.99 -14.22 -2.09
N ALA A 82 1.87 -13.25 -2.25
CA ALA A 82 1.53 -11.95 -2.75
C ALA A 82 1.36 -11.94 -4.28
N ASP A 83 1.93 -12.91 -5.00
CA ASP A 83 1.78 -13.01 -6.46
C ASP A 83 0.45 -13.66 -6.83
N LYS A 84 0.05 -14.69 -6.08
CA LYS A 84 -1.25 -15.36 -6.26
C LYS A 84 -2.39 -14.70 -5.51
N ARG A 85 -2.08 -13.80 -4.58
CA ARG A 85 -3.03 -13.15 -3.66
C ARG A 85 -3.84 -14.18 -2.86
N GLU A 86 -3.14 -15.15 -2.26
CA GLU A 86 -3.73 -16.20 -1.43
C GLU A 86 -3.02 -16.32 -0.07
N ILE A 87 -3.76 -16.75 0.95
CA ILE A 87 -3.18 -17.12 2.24
C ILE A 87 -2.83 -18.61 2.17
N VAL A 88 -1.53 -18.91 2.17
CA VAL A 88 -1.01 -20.24 1.83
C VAL A 88 -1.52 -21.28 2.82
N GLY A 89 -2.28 -22.26 2.32
CA GLY A 89 -2.75 -23.42 3.09
C GLY A 89 -3.84 -23.12 4.13
N ASP A 90 -4.59 -22.02 3.98
CA ASP A 90 -5.52 -21.54 5.01
C ASP A 90 -6.91 -21.20 4.46
N ASP A 91 -7.75 -22.23 4.28
CA ASP A 91 -9.10 -22.07 3.73
C ASP A 91 -9.98 -21.12 4.56
N GLN A 92 -9.82 -21.14 5.88
CA GLN A 92 -10.58 -20.26 6.76
C GLN A 92 -10.20 -18.80 6.52
N ALA A 93 -8.92 -18.47 6.47
CA ALA A 93 -8.49 -17.09 6.23
C ALA A 93 -8.80 -16.65 4.78
N ASN A 94 -8.63 -17.53 3.80
CA ASN A 94 -8.98 -17.26 2.40
C ASN A 94 -10.48 -16.93 2.22
N SER A 95 -11.36 -17.49 3.07
CA SER A 95 -12.79 -17.16 3.04
C SER A 95 -13.10 -15.67 3.31
N PHE A 96 -12.16 -14.90 3.87
CA PHE A 96 -12.29 -13.46 4.09
C PHE A 96 -11.80 -12.60 2.91
N LEU A 97 -11.13 -13.17 1.91
CA LEU A 97 -10.58 -12.41 0.77
C LEU A 97 -11.65 -11.96 -0.22
N THR A 98 -12.80 -12.62 -0.20
CA THR A 98 -13.94 -12.31 -1.04
C THR A 98 -15.23 -12.30 -0.24
N ARG A 99 -16.29 -11.80 -0.87
CA ARG A 99 -17.65 -11.87 -0.36
C ARG A 99 -18.55 -12.36 -1.49
N GLU A 100 -19.66 -12.99 -1.13
CA GLU A 100 -20.70 -13.26 -2.10
C GLU A 100 -21.17 -11.94 -2.71
N ASN A 101 -21.09 -11.84 -4.04
CA ASN A 101 -21.60 -10.67 -4.74
C ASN A 101 -23.12 -10.63 -4.65
N ARG A 102 -23.69 -9.43 -4.58
CA ARG A 102 -25.14 -9.26 -4.62
C ARG A 102 -25.66 -9.77 -5.96
N LYS A 103 -26.72 -10.59 -5.94
CA LYS A 103 -27.38 -11.10 -7.15
C LYS A 103 -27.65 -9.98 -8.17
N GLY A 104 -27.17 -10.16 -9.40
CA GLY A 104 -27.26 -9.19 -10.51
C GLY A 104 -26.14 -8.13 -10.55
N TYR A 105 -25.17 -8.20 -9.63
CA TYR A 105 -23.99 -7.33 -9.57
C TYR A 105 -22.70 -8.15 -9.45
N GLU A 106 -22.70 -9.35 -10.03
CA GLU A 106 -21.53 -10.22 -10.11
C GLU A 106 -20.46 -9.58 -10.99
N ILE A 107 -19.21 -9.61 -10.52
CA ILE A 107 -18.04 -9.20 -11.31
C ILE A 107 -17.29 -10.45 -11.75
N ASN A 108 -16.88 -10.48 -13.01
CA ASN A 108 -15.96 -11.50 -13.50
C ASN A 108 -14.57 -11.10 -12.98
N MET A 109 -14.01 -11.90 -12.08
CA MET A 109 -12.61 -11.79 -11.67
C MET A 109 -11.73 -12.64 -12.56
#